data_AF-A0A6P4BJ27-F1
#
_entry.id   AF-A0A6P4BJ27-F1
#
_cell.length_a   1.000
_cell.length_b   1.000
_cell.length_c   1.000
_cell.angle_alpha   90.00
_cell.angle_beta   90.00
_cell.angle_gamma   90.00
#
_symmetry.space_group_name_H-M   'P 1'
#
loop_
_entity.id
_entity.type
_entity.pdbx_description
1 polymer ?
#
loop_
_entity_poly.entity_id
_entity_poly.type
_entity_poly.pdbx_seq_one_letter_code
_entity_poly.pdbx_strand_id
1 'polypeptide(L)'
;MEEMEGFLSAQPERIFPLHTTHTPNFLGLTINRGLGFWKDDSNYGKGVIIGVVDTGAFPDHPSFSDDGVPPPPAKWKGKCEFKKTECNNKLIGARGLRSSNTSEPPYDKEGHGSHTASTAAGNFVKGANVFGNAQGTAVGIAPHAHLAIYKACAERSCKETDILAAIDAAVEDGVDVLSISLGDGKVQQTPFYKDTIGLAAFTSIQKGIFVSFPQSGARKSGRVFAQGFLKWVSDKYSVRSPLSVTFV
;
A
#
# COMPACT_ATOMS: atom_id res chain seq x y z
N MET A 1 19.12 38.85 3.17
CA MET A 1 18.32 38.25 2.08
C MET A 1 17.11 39.11 1.78
N GLU A 2 16.40 39.61 2.81
CA GLU A 2 15.27 40.54 2.65
C GLU A 2 15.62 41.86 1.95
N GLU A 3 16.87 42.32 2.05
CA GLU A 3 17.35 43.56 1.40
C GLU A 3 17.89 43.35 -0.02
N MET A 4 17.76 42.16 -0.60
CA MET A 4 18.24 41.90 -1.97
C MET A 4 17.22 42.39 -2.99
N GLU A 5 17.68 43.14 -3.99
CA GLU A 5 16.84 43.57 -5.11
C GLU A 5 16.25 42.33 -5.83
N GLY A 6 14.91 42.25 -5.91
CA GLY A 6 14.18 41.08 -6.45
C GLY A 6 13.70 40.06 -5.40
N PHE A 7 13.95 40.28 -4.12
CA PHE A 7 13.39 39.46 -3.04
C PHE A 7 11.90 39.72 -2.84
N LEU A 8 11.06 38.69 -3.01
CA LEU A 8 9.60 38.80 -2.87
C LEU A 8 9.08 38.29 -1.51
N SER A 9 9.57 37.15 -1.03
CA SER A 9 9.34 36.66 0.34
C SER A 9 10.28 35.50 0.66
N ALA A 10 10.52 35.27 1.95
CA ALA A 10 11.03 34.01 2.47
C ALA A 10 10.04 33.45 3.48
N GLN A 11 9.96 32.12 3.54
CA GLN A 11 9.19 31.42 4.56
C GLN A 11 10.17 30.56 5.36
N PRO A 12 10.10 30.57 6.71
CA PRO A 12 10.91 29.68 7.53
C PRO A 12 10.71 28.22 7.11
N GLU A 13 11.81 27.49 6.98
CA GLU A 13 11.76 26.05 6.74
C GLU A 13 11.00 25.39 7.90
N ARG A 14 9.94 24.65 7.58
CA ARG A 14 9.17 23.90 8.56
C ARG A 14 9.62 22.45 8.51
N ILE A 15 10.09 21.95 9.65
CA ILE A 15 10.32 20.52 9.84
C ILE A 15 8.98 19.89 10.20
N PHE A 16 8.49 19.01 9.34
CA PHE A 16 7.26 18.26 9.58
C PHE A 16 7.60 16.90 10.23
N PRO A 17 7.09 16.59 11.42
CA PRO A 17 7.27 15.27 12.03
C PRO A 17 6.54 14.18 11.26
N LEU A 18 7.15 13.00 11.14
CA LEU A 18 6.53 11.80 10.55
C LEU A 18 5.44 11.28 11.51
N HIS A 19 4.20 11.23 11.03
CA HIS A 19 3.01 11.07 11.87
C HIS A 19 2.19 9.81 11.53
N THR A 20 2.80 8.61 11.51
CA THR A 20 2.04 7.37 11.24
C THR A 20 1.04 7.01 12.34
N THR A 21 1.23 7.49 13.56
CA THR A 21 0.28 7.35 14.69
C THR A 21 -0.89 8.34 14.64
N HIS A 22 -0.86 9.30 13.72
CA HIS A 22 -1.89 10.34 13.59
C HIS A 22 -2.58 10.32 12.23
N THR A 23 -1.98 9.72 11.18
CA THR A 23 -2.53 9.72 9.82
C THR A 23 -4.01 9.33 9.74
N PRO A 24 -4.49 8.24 10.37
CA PRO A 24 -5.91 7.92 10.29
C PRO A 24 -6.80 8.97 10.94
N ASN A 25 -6.42 9.49 12.11
CA ASN A 25 -7.15 10.58 12.76
C ASN A 25 -7.14 11.87 11.92
N PHE A 26 -6.02 12.19 11.27
CA PHE A 26 -5.91 13.32 10.34
C PHE A 26 -6.88 13.19 9.15
N LEU A 27 -7.08 11.97 8.66
CA LEU A 27 -8.04 11.65 7.61
C LEU A 27 -9.49 11.54 8.11
N GLY A 28 -9.75 11.83 9.38
CA GLY A 28 -11.08 11.72 10.00
C GLY A 28 -11.50 10.29 10.35
N LEU A 29 -10.59 9.32 10.21
CA LEU A 29 -10.78 7.94 10.66
C LEU A 29 -10.47 7.88 12.16
N THR A 30 -11.48 8.22 12.98
CA THR A 30 -11.28 8.39 14.42
C THR A 30 -11.70 7.16 15.23
N ILE A 31 -10.89 6.81 16.23
CA ILE A 31 -11.12 5.69 17.16
C ILE A 31 -12.24 6.02 18.17
N ASN A 32 -12.43 7.30 18.51
CA ASN A 32 -13.12 7.73 19.74
C ASN A 32 -14.41 8.52 19.53
N ARG A 33 -14.95 8.67 18.32
CA ARG A 33 -16.17 9.47 18.09
C ARG A 33 -17.47 8.69 17.88
N GLY A 34 -17.44 7.36 17.98
CA GLY A 34 -18.65 6.53 17.96
C GLY A 34 -19.42 6.48 16.63
N LEU A 35 -19.14 7.42 15.72
CA LEU A 35 -19.67 7.58 14.37
C LEU A 35 -18.50 7.82 13.40
N GLY A 36 -18.50 7.15 12.25
CA GLY A 36 -17.52 7.35 11.19
C GLY A 36 -17.28 6.10 10.33
N PHE A 37 -16.70 6.32 9.15
CA PHE A 37 -16.48 5.32 8.09
C PHE A 37 -15.90 3.99 8.59
N TRP A 38 -15.00 4.00 9.57
CA TRP A 38 -14.42 2.78 10.14
C TRP A 38 -15.43 1.86 10.81
N LYS A 39 -16.31 2.41 11.66
CA LYS A 39 -17.23 1.57 12.44
C LYS A 39 -18.53 1.32 11.69
N ASP A 40 -19.06 2.36 11.04
CA ASP A 40 -20.43 2.33 10.52
C ASP A 40 -20.51 1.76 9.10
N ASP A 41 -19.52 2.06 8.24
CA ASP A 41 -19.61 1.74 6.82
C ASP A 41 -18.67 0.60 6.38
N SER A 42 -17.44 0.57 6.92
CA SER A 42 -16.38 -0.33 6.44
C SER A 42 -16.01 -1.45 7.42
N ASN A 43 -16.50 -1.39 8.66
CA ASN A 43 -16.16 -2.32 9.73
C ASN A 43 -14.64 -2.55 9.85
N TYR A 44 -13.85 -1.47 9.74
CA TYR A 44 -12.39 -1.45 9.77
C TYR A 44 -11.71 -2.29 8.67
N GLY A 45 -12.43 -2.62 7.60
CA GLY A 45 -11.95 -3.43 6.49
C GLY A 45 -12.09 -4.94 6.69
N LYS A 46 -12.91 -5.41 7.64
CA LYS A 46 -13.12 -6.85 7.88
C LYS A 46 -13.51 -7.58 6.60
N GLY A 47 -12.86 -8.72 6.36
CA GLY A 47 -13.10 -9.58 5.21
C GLY A 47 -12.48 -9.09 3.89
N VAL A 48 -11.84 -7.91 3.87
CA VAL A 48 -11.04 -7.43 2.75
C VAL A 48 -9.64 -8.03 2.83
N ILE A 49 -9.10 -8.48 1.70
CA ILE A 49 -7.75 -9.01 1.58
C ILE A 49 -6.89 -8.04 0.78
N ILE A 50 -5.87 -7.48 1.42
CA ILE A 50 -4.90 -6.57 0.81
C ILE A 50 -3.63 -7.36 0.47
N GLY A 51 -3.38 -7.53 -0.82
CA GLY A 51 -2.12 -8.04 -1.35
C GLY A 51 -1.05 -6.94 -1.37
N VAL A 52 0.12 -7.21 -0.80
CA VAL A 52 1.26 -6.28 -0.77
C VAL A 52 2.41 -6.87 -1.57
N VAL A 53 2.78 -6.22 -2.68
CA VAL A 53 3.90 -6.63 -3.53
C VAL A 53 5.12 -5.78 -3.19
N ASP A 54 6.08 -6.35 -2.44
CA ASP A 54 7.15 -5.57 -1.80
C ASP A 54 8.37 -6.47 -1.40
N THR A 55 9.14 -6.07 -0.37
CA THR A 55 10.34 -6.75 0.15
C THR A 55 10.06 -7.93 1.10
N GLY A 56 8.79 -8.17 1.44
CA GLY A 56 8.36 -9.21 2.39
C GLY A 56 7.65 -8.62 3.61
N ALA A 57 7.56 -9.40 4.70
CA ALA A 57 7.10 -8.90 5.99
C ALA A 57 7.86 -9.53 7.17
N PHE A 58 7.89 -8.86 8.32
CA PHE A 58 8.30 -9.41 9.62
C PHE A 58 7.07 -10.00 10.33
N PRO A 59 6.82 -11.33 10.30
CA PRO A 59 5.53 -11.88 10.72
C PRO A 59 5.22 -11.69 12.21
N ASP A 60 6.24 -11.56 13.06
CA ASP A 60 6.15 -11.34 14.50
C ASP A 60 6.00 -9.86 14.91
N HIS A 61 5.93 -8.94 13.94
CA HIS A 61 5.77 -7.52 14.22
C HIS A 61 4.40 -7.22 14.88
N PRO A 62 4.30 -6.40 15.94
CA PRO A 62 3.04 -6.15 16.67
C PRO A 62 1.88 -5.67 15.81
N SER A 63 2.17 -4.90 14.74
CA SER A 63 1.15 -4.46 13.77
C SER A 63 0.46 -5.60 13.02
N PHE A 64 0.99 -6.82 13.10
CA PHE A 64 0.45 -8.01 12.45
C PHE A 64 -0.19 -9.00 13.44
N SER A 65 -0.45 -8.55 14.67
CA SER A 65 -1.37 -9.27 15.58
C SER A 65 -2.74 -9.44 14.92
N ASP A 66 -3.35 -10.60 15.15
CA ASP A 66 -4.70 -10.92 14.68
C ASP A 66 -5.79 -10.65 15.72
N ASP A 67 -5.47 -9.91 16.78
CA ASP A 67 -6.44 -9.42 17.76
C ASP A 67 -7.61 -8.70 17.06
N GLY A 68 -8.83 -9.21 17.23
CA GLY A 68 -10.05 -8.64 16.64
C GLY A 68 -10.21 -8.88 15.13
N VAL A 69 -9.30 -9.63 14.50
CA VAL A 69 -9.36 -10.01 13.09
C VAL A 69 -10.02 -11.39 12.96
N PRO A 70 -11.16 -11.52 12.25
CA PRO A 70 -11.83 -12.80 12.08
C PRO A 70 -11.00 -13.76 11.22
N PRO A 71 -11.37 -15.06 11.10
CA PRO A 71 -10.75 -15.95 10.14
C PRO A 71 -10.82 -15.43 8.68
N PRO A 72 -9.86 -15.80 7.80
CA PRO A 72 -9.85 -15.38 6.41
C PRO A 72 -11.14 -15.78 5.67
N PRO A 73 -11.61 -14.98 4.69
CA PRO A 73 -12.78 -15.31 3.89
C PRO A 73 -12.61 -16.62 3.12
N ALA A 74 -13.69 -17.37 2.91
CA ALA A 74 -13.67 -18.66 2.21
C ALA A 74 -13.16 -18.58 0.75
N LYS A 75 -13.16 -17.39 0.13
CA LYS A 75 -12.59 -17.17 -1.21
C LYS A 75 -11.07 -17.21 -1.24
N TRP A 76 -10.40 -17.07 -0.09
CA TRP A 76 -8.95 -17.02 0.02
C TRP A 76 -8.34 -18.37 -0.36
N LYS A 77 -7.41 -18.36 -1.33
CA LYS A 77 -6.75 -19.57 -1.86
C LYS A 77 -5.23 -19.55 -1.68
N GLY A 78 -4.68 -18.47 -1.14
CA GLY A 78 -3.25 -18.35 -0.97
C GLY A 78 -2.69 -19.26 0.12
N LYS A 79 -1.37 -19.25 0.22
CA LYS A 79 -0.59 -20.12 1.11
C LYS A 79 0.39 -19.32 1.95
N CYS A 80 0.84 -19.95 3.03
CA CYS A 80 1.85 -19.41 3.91
C CYS A 80 3.20 -20.09 3.64
N GLU A 81 4.13 -19.37 3.01
CA GLU A 81 5.51 -19.81 2.74
C GLU A 81 6.51 -19.29 3.78
N PHE A 82 6.01 -18.66 4.85
CA PHE A 82 6.76 -18.50 6.09
C PHE A 82 7.04 -19.87 6.74
N LYS A 83 7.85 -19.91 7.81
CA LYS A 83 7.97 -21.13 8.60
C LYS A 83 6.61 -21.47 9.21
N LYS A 84 6.35 -22.77 9.39
CA LYS A 84 5.07 -23.25 9.93
C LYS A 84 4.76 -22.52 11.25
N THR A 85 3.53 -22.02 11.36
CA THR A 85 2.92 -21.21 12.45
C THR A 85 3.09 -19.68 12.42
N GLU A 86 3.73 -19.10 11.39
CA GLU A 86 3.93 -17.64 11.33
C GLU A 86 2.80 -16.86 10.64
N CYS A 87 1.94 -17.52 9.85
CA CYS A 87 0.69 -16.93 9.40
C CYS A 87 -0.42 -17.09 10.45
N ASN A 88 -1.28 -16.08 10.54
CA ASN A 88 -2.40 -16.00 11.48
C ASN A 88 -3.62 -15.40 10.76
N ASN A 89 -4.65 -14.96 11.49
CA ASN A 89 -5.80 -14.35 10.84
C ASN A 89 -5.52 -12.95 10.26
N LYS A 90 -4.39 -12.32 10.60
CA LYS A 90 -3.94 -11.03 10.07
C LYS A 90 -3.08 -11.19 8.82
N LEU A 91 -1.95 -11.89 8.94
CA LEU A 91 -1.11 -12.32 7.83
C LEU A 91 -1.60 -13.69 7.36
N ILE A 92 -2.53 -13.70 6.41
CA ILE A 92 -3.21 -14.92 5.97
C ILE A 92 -2.44 -15.67 4.87
N GLY A 93 -1.44 -15.01 4.29
CA GLY A 93 -0.62 -15.54 3.22
C GLY A 93 0.70 -14.82 3.08
N ALA A 94 1.71 -15.55 2.63
CA ALA A 94 2.99 -14.99 2.28
C ALA A 94 3.67 -15.87 1.24
N ARG A 95 4.16 -15.28 0.14
CA ARG A 95 4.79 -16.00 -0.97
C ARG A 95 6.11 -15.34 -1.37
N GLY A 96 7.15 -16.15 -1.56
CA GLY A 96 8.45 -15.74 -2.08
C GLY A 96 8.51 -15.93 -3.59
N LEU A 97 8.38 -14.85 -4.37
CA LEU A 97 8.20 -14.94 -5.83
C LEU A 97 9.41 -14.44 -6.60
N ARG A 98 10.61 -14.76 -6.07
CA ARG A 98 11.88 -14.41 -6.68
C ARG A 98 12.36 -15.51 -7.60
N SER A 99 12.50 -15.21 -8.89
CA SER A 99 13.07 -16.10 -9.91
C SER A 99 14.43 -16.69 -9.54
N SER A 100 15.22 -15.99 -8.72
CA SER A 100 16.56 -16.44 -8.31
C SER A 100 16.61 -17.31 -7.06
N ASN A 101 15.53 -17.35 -6.26
CA ASN A 101 15.51 -18.10 -4.99
C ASN A 101 14.07 -18.33 -4.50
N THR A 102 13.45 -19.40 -4.99
CA THR A 102 12.06 -19.77 -4.68
C THR A 102 11.90 -20.44 -3.31
N SER A 103 12.99 -20.77 -2.62
CA SER A 103 12.98 -21.49 -1.34
C SER A 103 13.21 -20.58 -0.13
N GLU A 104 13.49 -19.29 -0.33
CA GLU A 104 13.67 -18.34 0.77
C GLU A 104 12.29 -17.93 1.31
N PRO A 105 12.02 -18.12 2.62
CA PRO A 105 10.80 -17.61 3.21
C PRO A 105 10.66 -16.10 2.97
N PRO A 106 9.44 -15.57 2.84
CA PRO A 106 9.16 -14.18 2.47
C PRO A 106 9.41 -13.18 3.61
N TYR A 107 10.44 -13.41 4.44
CA TYR A 107 10.89 -12.49 5.47
C TYR A 107 11.36 -11.19 4.85
N ASP A 108 10.89 -10.08 5.41
CA ASP A 108 11.47 -8.78 5.13
C ASP A 108 12.86 -8.72 5.77
N LYS A 109 13.87 -8.24 5.03
CA LYS A 109 15.21 -7.97 5.57
C LYS A 109 15.57 -6.50 5.43
N GLU A 110 14.69 -5.71 4.83
CA GLU A 110 14.92 -4.33 4.46
C GLU A 110 14.02 -3.40 5.30
N GLY A 111 12.74 -3.75 5.44
CA GLY A 111 11.77 -3.05 6.27
C GLY A 111 10.66 -2.35 5.48
N HIS A 112 10.86 -2.07 4.19
CA HIS A 112 9.91 -1.35 3.36
C HIS A 112 8.57 -2.08 3.26
N GLY A 113 8.57 -3.38 2.96
CA GLY A 113 7.36 -4.19 2.88
C GLY A 113 6.58 -4.26 4.19
N SER A 114 7.27 -4.40 5.32
CA SER A 114 6.63 -4.38 6.63
C SER A 114 6.03 -3.01 6.95
N HIS A 115 6.73 -1.93 6.58
CA HIS A 115 6.25 -0.56 6.76
C HIS A 115 5.03 -0.26 5.87
N THR A 116 5.04 -0.65 4.59
CA THR A 116 3.92 -0.44 3.66
C THR A 116 2.72 -1.29 4.05
N ALA A 117 2.92 -2.56 4.39
CA ALA A 117 1.86 -3.46 4.87
C ALA A 117 1.20 -2.95 6.17
N SER A 118 2.00 -2.50 7.15
CA SER A 118 1.48 -1.94 8.40
C SER A 118 0.81 -0.57 8.22
N THR A 119 1.20 0.21 7.20
CA THR A 119 0.49 1.44 6.85
C THR A 119 -0.88 1.15 6.24
N ALA A 120 -0.96 0.15 5.34
CA ALA A 120 -2.21 -0.23 4.70
C ALA A 120 -3.19 -0.85 5.71
N ALA A 121 -2.71 -1.79 6.51
CA ALA A 121 -3.58 -2.61 7.36
C ALA A 121 -2.93 -2.99 8.69
N GLY A 122 -2.02 -2.22 9.28
CA GLY A 122 -1.51 -2.54 10.62
C GLY A 122 -2.64 -2.55 11.66
N ASN A 123 -2.62 -3.53 12.56
CA ASN A 123 -3.50 -3.56 13.72
C ASN A 123 -3.10 -2.49 14.74
N PHE A 124 -3.91 -2.28 15.78
CA PHE A 124 -3.69 -1.25 16.80
C PHE A 124 -2.49 -1.59 17.69
N VAL A 125 -1.42 -0.80 17.60
CA VAL A 125 -0.21 -0.92 18.42
C VAL A 125 -0.10 0.28 19.36
N LYS A 126 -0.38 0.07 20.64
CA LYS A 126 -0.31 1.12 21.67
C LYS A 126 1.15 1.46 22.00
N GLY A 127 1.41 2.74 22.29
CA GLY A 127 2.73 3.20 22.74
C GLY A 127 3.80 3.22 21.65
N ALA A 128 3.42 3.08 20.38
CA ALA A 128 4.33 3.17 19.24
C ALA A 128 4.97 4.55 19.20
N ASN A 129 6.30 4.58 19.05
CA ASN A 129 7.11 5.79 18.95
C ASN A 129 8.47 5.47 18.32
N VAL A 130 9.16 6.49 17.82
CA VAL A 130 10.55 6.39 17.36
C VAL A 130 11.40 7.36 18.19
N PHE A 131 12.17 6.83 19.13
CA PHE A 131 12.95 7.62 20.10
C PHE A 131 12.10 8.69 20.82
N GLY A 132 10.86 8.36 21.19
CA GLY A 132 9.91 9.27 21.81
C GLY A 132 9.11 10.16 20.84
N ASN A 133 9.46 10.20 19.56
CA ASN A 133 8.71 10.95 18.55
C ASN A 133 7.47 10.19 18.09
N ALA A 134 6.43 10.95 17.69
CA ALA A 134 5.16 10.44 17.21
C ALA A 134 4.48 9.44 18.17
N GLN A 135 4.66 9.63 19.48
CA GLN A 135 4.11 8.74 20.49
C GLN A 135 2.58 8.64 20.37
N GLY A 136 2.06 7.43 20.22
CA GLY A 136 0.63 7.22 20.08
C GLY A 136 0.25 5.76 19.85
N THR A 137 -0.92 5.55 19.26
CA THR A 137 -1.34 4.24 18.76
C THR A 137 -1.06 4.20 17.27
N ALA A 138 -0.11 3.36 16.84
CA ALA A 138 0.07 3.10 15.41
C ALA A 138 -1.05 2.18 14.93
N VAL A 139 -1.61 2.49 13.76
CA VAL A 139 -2.72 1.74 13.18
C VAL A 139 -2.79 2.04 11.68
N GLY A 140 -3.05 1.02 10.87
CA GLY A 140 -3.20 1.14 9.43
C GLY A 140 -4.55 1.73 9.01
N ILE A 141 -4.73 1.97 7.72
CA ILE A 141 -5.98 2.53 7.17
C ILE A 141 -7.14 1.54 7.28
N ALA A 142 -6.88 0.22 7.16
CA ALA A 142 -7.87 -0.85 7.31
C ALA A 142 -7.42 -1.86 8.39
N PRO A 143 -7.58 -1.55 9.69
CA PRO A 143 -6.97 -2.31 10.78
C PRO A 143 -7.40 -3.77 10.88
N HIS A 144 -8.60 -4.11 10.41
CA HIS A 144 -9.13 -5.48 10.43
C HIS A 144 -9.17 -6.15 9.04
N ALA A 145 -8.56 -5.53 8.02
CA ALA A 145 -8.30 -6.21 6.76
C ALA A 145 -7.19 -7.26 6.92
N HIS A 146 -7.25 -8.30 6.10
CA HIS A 146 -6.21 -9.31 6.01
C HIS A 146 -5.07 -8.83 5.10
N LEU A 147 -3.87 -9.32 5.38
CA LEU A 147 -2.66 -9.06 4.59
C LEU A 147 -2.21 -10.36 3.92
N ALA A 148 -1.93 -10.26 2.62
CA ALA A 148 -1.28 -11.29 1.83
C ALA A 148 0.02 -10.72 1.25
N ILE A 149 1.16 -11.30 1.62
CA ILE A 149 2.48 -10.75 1.30
C ILE A 149 3.07 -11.44 0.08
N TYR A 150 3.45 -10.66 -0.92
CA TYR A 150 4.08 -11.16 -2.15
C TYR A 150 5.47 -10.53 -2.27
N LYS A 151 6.49 -11.27 -1.84
CA LYS A 151 7.87 -10.80 -1.89
C LYS A 151 8.42 -10.92 -3.31
N ALA A 152 8.41 -9.81 -4.03
CA ALA A 152 8.95 -9.69 -5.39
C ALA A 152 10.33 -9.00 -5.43
N CYS A 153 10.76 -8.40 -4.31
CA CYS A 153 11.96 -7.60 -4.24
C CYS A 153 13.09 -8.29 -3.46
N ALA A 154 14.32 -8.03 -3.91
CA ALA A 154 15.58 -8.35 -3.27
C ALA A 154 16.20 -7.05 -2.76
N GLU A 155 16.28 -6.85 -1.45
CA GLU A 155 16.64 -5.54 -0.88
C GLU A 155 15.70 -4.46 -1.44
N ARG A 156 16.18 -3.51 -2.25
CA ARG A 156 15.35 -2.51 -2.94
C ARG A 156 15.30 -2.69 -4.47
N SER A 157 15.73 -3.85 -4.97
CA SER A 157 15.69 -4.17 -6.40
C SER A 157 14.61 -5.19 -6.68
N CYS A 158 13.71 -4.87 -7.60
CA CYS A 158 12.57 -5.71 -7.95
C CYS A 158 12.63 -5.98 -9.46
N LYS A 159 12.71 -7.24 -9.86
CA LYS A 159 12.69 -7.61 -11.28
C LYS A 159 11.25 -7.53 -11.78
N GLU A 160 11.06 -6.96 -12.97
CA GLU A 160 9.76 -6.89 -13.64
C GLU A 160 9.06 -8.26 -13.69
N THR A 161 9.81 -9.33 -13.99
CA THR A 161 9.29 -10.71 -14.00
C THR A 161 8.79 -11.19 -12.63
N ASP A 162 9.48 -10.83 -11.56
CA ASP A 162 9.12 -11.23 -10.19
C ASP A 162 7.89 -10.43 -9.71
N ILE A 163 7.75 -9.17 -10.12
CA ILE A 163 6.57 -8.33 -9.87
C ILE A 163 5.35 -8.90 -10.61
N LEU A 164 5.50 -9.28 -11.89
CA LEU A 164 4.42 -9.91 -12.65
C LEU A 164 3.96 -11.21 -12.00
N ALA A 165 4.90 -12.08 -11.61
CA ALA A 165 4.58 -13.32 -10.90
C ALA A 165 3.85 -13.07 -9.57
N ALA A 166 4.21 -11.99 -8.86
CA ALA A 166 3.51 -11.55 -7.65
C ALA A 166 2.09 -11.06 -7.90
N ILE A 167 1.86 -10.28 -8.97
CA ILE A 167 0.52 -9.83 -9.35
C ILE A 167 -0.34 -11.03 -9.74
N ASP A 168 0.16 -11.94 -10.59
CA ASP A 168 -0.57 -13.14 -11.02
C ASP A 168 -0.94 -14.02 -9.82
N ALA A 169 0.03 -14.29 -8.93
CA ALA A 169 -0.20 -15.02 -7.70
C ALA A 169 -1.29 -14.39 -6.83
N ALA A 170 -1.28 -13.06 -6.68
CA ALA A 170 -2.26 -12.36 -5.86
C ALA A 170 -3.68 -12.40 -6.47
N VAL A 171 -3.78 -12.26 -7.79
CA VAL A 171 -5.04 -12.41 -8.53
C VAL A 171 -5.62 -13.83 -8.33
N GLU A 172 -4.78 -14.86 -8.43
CA GLU A 172 -5.19 -16.26 -8.25
C GLU A 172 -5.60 -16.58 -6.82
N ASP A 173 -4.87 -16.03 -5.85
CA ASP A 173 -5.11 -16.24 -4.41
C ASP A 173 -6.39 -15.54 -3.94
N GLY A 174 -6.91 -14.58 -4.70
CA GLY A 174 -8.21 -13.94 -4.49
C GLY A 174 -8.15 -12.67 -3.63
N VAL A 175 -7.11 -11.84 -3.79
CA VAL A 175 -7.02 -10.54 -3.12
C VAL A 175 -8.08 -9.54 -3.64
N ASP A 176 -8.49 -8.61 -2.80
CA ASP A 176 -9.44 -7.53 -3.18
C ASP A 176 -8.73 -6.25 -3.61
N VAL A 177 -7.57 -6.01 -3.02
CA VAL A 177 -6.76 -4.81 -3.23
C VAL A 177 -5.30 -5.23 -3.42
N LEU A 178 -4.61 -4.61 -4.37
CA LEU A 178 -3.17 -4.68 -4.54
C LEU A 178 -2.53 -3.35 -4.17
N SER A 179 -1.59 -3.39 -3.23
CA SER A 179 -0.71 -2.27 -2.90
C SER A 179 0.69 -2.60 -3.41
N ILE A 180 1.13 -1.87 -4.44
CA ILE A 180 2.41 -2.12 -5.12
C ILE A 180 3.26 -0.86 -4.98
N SER A 181 4.06 -0.79 -3.92
CA SER A 181 4.87 0.38 -3.58
C SER A 181 6.19 0.42 -4.34
N LEU A 182 6.12 0.25 -5.66
CA LEU A 182 7.26 0.15 -6.57
C LEU A 182 7.17 1.21 -7.67
N GLY A 183 8.32 1.61 -8.19
CA GLY A 183 8.42 2.53 -9.33
C GLY A 183 9.68 2.23 -10.13
N ASP A 184 9.63 2.48 -11.44
CA ASP A 184 10.74 2.18 -12.35
C ASP A 184 11.85 3.25 -12.35
N GLY A 185 11.66 4.34 -11.57
CA GLY A 185 12.60 5.46 -11.47
C GLY A 185 12.83 6.21 -12.79
N LYS A 186 12.10 5.88 -13.86
CA LYS A 186 12.33 6.46 -15.18
C LYS A 186 11.69 7.84 -15.27
N VAL A 187 12.45 8.78 -15.84
CA VAL A 187 11.97 10.12 -16.17
C VAL A 187 11.05 10.09 -17.40
N GLN A 188 11.22 9.09 -18.27
CA GLN A 188 10.52 8.98 -19.54
C GLN A 188 9.35 8.01 -19.41
N GLN A 189 8.18 8.45 -19.87
CA GLN A 189 6.95 7.65 -19.84
C GLN A 189 7.09 6.48 -20.83
N THR A 190 6.96 5.26 -20.32
CA THR A 190 6.82 4.06 -21.16
C THR A 190 5.39 4.05 -21.73
N PRO A 191 5.19 3.89 -23.06
CA PRO A 191 3.84 3.74 -23.61
C PRO A 191 3.10 2.58 -22.94
N PHE A 192 1.82 2.74 -22.62
CA PHE A 192 1.04 1.77 -21.83
C PHE A 192 1.16 0.32 -22.33
N TYR A 193 1.09 0.10 -23.65
CA TYR A 193 1.19 -1.25 -24.26
C TYR A 193 2.59 -1.89 -24.14
N LYS A 194 3.61 -1.15 -23.67
CA LYS A 194 4.95 -1.63 -23.34
C LYS A 194 5.22 -1.65 -21.84
N ASP A 195 4.30 -1.15 -21.02
CA ASP A 195 4.38 -1.20 -19.57
C ASP A 195 3.68 -2.47 -19.07
N THR A 196 4.45 -3.54 -18.90
CA THR A 196 3.89 -4.84 -18.52
C THR A 196 3.24 -4.82 -17.14
N ILE A 197 3.76 -4.00 -16.21
CA ILE A 197 3.19 -3.84 -14.87
C ILE A 197 1.86 -3.08 -14.96
N GLY A 198 1.80 -2.03 -15.79
CA GLY A 198 0.56 -1.33 -16.11
C GLY A 198 -0.50 -2.23 -16.76
N LEU A 199 -0.10 -3.10 -17.69
CA LEU A 199 -0.97 -4.11 -18.31
C LEU A 199 -1.48 -5.16 -17.30
N ALA A 200 -0.61 -5.65 -16.40
CA ALA A 200 -0.99 -6.59 -15.34
C ALA A 200 -1.95 -5.95 -14.32
N ALA A 201 -1.72 -4.68 -13.97
CA ALA A 201 -2.62 -3.91 -13.13
C ALA A 201 -4.00 -3.72 -13.79
N PHE A 202 -4.02 -3.38 -15.09
CA PHE A 202 -5.28 -3.27 -15.84
C PHE A 202 -6.05 -4.59 -15.85
N THR A 203 -5.36 -5.71 -16.09
CA THR A 203 -5.97 -7.04 -16.07
C THR A 203 -6.51 -7.40 -14.68
N SER A 204 -5.82 -7.00 -13.62
CA SER A 204 -6.28 -7.17 -12.23
C SER A 204 -7.57 -6.37 -11.97
N ILE A 205 -7.62 -5.12 -12.45
CA ILE A 205 -8.81 -4.25 -12.35
C ILE A 205 -10.00 -4.86 -13.10
N GLN A 206 -9.79 -5.44 -14.29
CA GLN A 206 -10.85 -6.14 -15.03
C GLN A 206 -11.43 -7.34 -14.27
N LYS A 207 -10.67 -7.91 -13.32
CA LYS A 207 -11.12 -8.99 -12.44
C LYS A 207 -11.74 -8.48 -11.12
N GLY A 208 -11.91 -7.17 -10.99
CA GLY A 208 -12.52 -6.54 -9.81
C GLY A 208 -11.53 -6.22 -8.67
N ILE A 209 -10.22 -6.30 -8.92
CA ILE A 209 -9.19 -6.01 -7.92
C ILE A 209 -8.76 -4.54 -8.04
N PHE A 210 -8.87 -3.78 -6.96
CA PHE A 210 -8.36 -2.40 -6.95
C PHE A 210 -6.83 -2.40 -6.83
N VAL A 211 -6.12 -1.58 -7.62
CA VAL A 211 -4.65 -1.52 -7.61
C VAL A 211 -4.17 -0.11 -7.27
N SER A 212 -3.26 0.00 -6.31
CA SER A 212 -2.62 1.24 -5.88
C SER A 212 -1.12 1.21 -6.16
N PHE A 213 -0.63 2.27 -6.81
CA PHE A 213 0.79 2.51 -7.06
C PHE A 213 1.21 3.86 -6.47
N PRO A 214 2.47 4.00 -6.03
CA PRO A 214 3.04 5.30 -5.69
C PRO A 214 3.35 6.09 -6.96
N GLN A 215 3.50 7.40 -6.81
CA GLN A 215 4.06 8.23 -7.87
C GLN A 215 5.59 8.12 -7.84
N SER A 216 6.20 7.65 -8.94
CA SER A 216 7.65 7.72 -9.13
C SER A 216 8.07 9.17 -9.40
N GLY A 217 8.57 9.84 -8.35
CA GLY A 217 8.94 11.24 -8.39
C GLY A 217 10.33 11.49 -8.97
N ALA A 218 10.51 11.35 -10.28
CA ALA A 218 11.61 12.05 -10.93
C ALA A 218 11.26 13.55 -10.98
N ARG A 219 11.65 14.30 -9.94
CA ARG A 219 11.47 15.76 -9.85
C ARG A 219 12.05 16.42 -11.11
N LYS A 220 11.19 16.88 -12.02
CA LYS A 220 11.49 18.04 -12.85
C LYS A 220 10.70 19.21 -12.28
N SER A 221 11.42 20.21 -11.77
CA SER A 221 10.82 21.52 -11.49
C SER A 221 10.18 22.04 -12.78
N GLY A 222 8.89 22.41 -12.72
CA GLY A 222 8.28 23.29 -13.72
C GLY A 222 7.38 22.67 -14.80
N ARG A 223 6.74 21.51 -14.61
CA ARG A 223 5.61 21.11 -15.49
C ARG A 223 4.27 21.19 -14.76
N VAL A 224 3.35 21.92 -15.38
CA VAL A 224 1.95 22.10 -14.94
C VAL A 224 1.16 20.82 -15.27
N PHE A 225 0.35 20.35 -14.32
CA PHE A 225 -0.64 19.30 -14.55
C PHE A 225 -2.04 19.91 -14.52
N ALA A 226 -3.00 19.28 -15.22
CA ALA A 226 -4.42 19.47 -14.92
C ALA A 226 -4.95 18.23 -14.21
N GLN A 227 -5.69 18.44 -13.13
CA GLN A 227 -6.34 17.38 -12.38
C GLN A 227 -7.70 17.06 -13.00
N GLY A 228 -7.99 15.78 -13.24
CA GLY A 228 -9.27 15.32 -13.78
C GLY A 228 -9.74 14.01 -13.16
N PHE A 229 -10.97 13.63 -13.48
CA PHE A 229 -11.53 12.32 -13.14
C PHE A 229 -12.23 11.73 -14.37
N LEU A 230 -12.12 10.42 -14.57
CA LEU A 230 -13.05 9.70 -15.44
C LEU A 230 -14.38 9.55 -14.70
N LYS A 231 -15.46 10.05 -15.31
CA LYS A 231 -16.82 9.83 -14.83
C LYS A 231 -17.42 8.66 -15.61
N TRP A 232 -17.49 7.50 -14.98
CA TRP A 232 -18.30 6.39 -15.50
C TRP A 232 -19.76 6.68 -15.16
N VAL A 233 -20.63 6.66 -16.18
CA VAL A 233 -22.06 6.98 -16.03
C VAL A 233 -22.87 5.76 -16.47
N SER A 234 -23.77 5.32 -15.60
CA SER A 234 -24.90 4.46 -15.95
C SER A 234 -26.22 5.19 -15.64
N ASP A 235 -27.35 4.60 -16.01
CA ASP A 235 -28.68 5.17 -15.76
C ASP A 235 -29.01 5.38 -14.27
N LYS A 236 -28.21 4.79 -13.36
CA LYS A 236 -28.41 4.88 -11.90
C LYS A 236 -27.22 5.37 -11.09
N TYR A 237 -25.99 5.29 -11.60
CA TYR A 237 -24.80 5.61 -10.79
C TYR A 237 -23.74 6.38 -11.57
N SER A 238 -23.00 7.23 -10.83
CA SER A 238 -21.81 7.90 -11.31
C SER A 238 -20.62 7.51 -10.42
N VAL A 239 -19.57 6.95 -11.01
CA VAL A 239 -18.31 6.66 -10.33
C VAL A 239 -17.22 7.55 -10.90
N ARG A 240 -16.47 8.23 -10.04
CA ARG A 240 -15.34 9.08 -10.43
C ARG A 240 -14.02 8.40 -10.09
N SER A 241 -13.24 8.05 -11.10
CA SER A 241 -11.88 7.55 -10.92
C SER A 241 -10.90 8.70 -11.15
N PRO A 242 -10.02 9.06 -10.18
CA PRO A 242 -9.02 10.09 -10.42
C PRO A 242 -8.05 9.62 -11.50
N LEU A 243 -7.86 10.45 -12.53
CA LEU A 243 -6.80 10.26 -13.52
C LEU A 243 -5.83 11.44 -13.41
N SER A 244 -4.55 11.13 -13.38
CA SER A 244 -3.51 12.12 -13.66
C SER A 244 -3.14 11.99 -15.14
N VAL A 245 -3.49 13.00 -15.93
CA VAL A 245 -3.12 13.06 -17.35
C VAL A 245 -1.98 14.07 -17.49
N THR A 246 -0.84 13.59 -18.00
CA THR A 246 0.28 14.45 -18.35
C THR A 246 0.05 14.98 -19.77
N PHE A 247 -0.04 16.30 -19.95
CA PHE A 247 -0.04 16.90 -21.27
C PHE A 247 1.41 16.99 -21.79
N VAL A 248 1.62 16.52 -23.01
CA VAL A 248 2.89 16.62 -23.75
C VAL A 248 2.91 17.94 -24.51
#